data_AF-A0A0F9BR94-F1
#
_entry.id   AF-A0A0F9BR94-F1
#
_cell.length_a   1.000
_cell.length_b   1.000
_cell.length_c   1.000
_cell.angle_alpha   90.00
_cell.angle_beta   90.00
_cell.angle_gamma   90.00
#
_symmetry.space_group_name_H-M   'P 1'
#
loop_
_entity.id
_entity.type
_entity.pdbx_description
1 polymer ?
#
loop_
_entity_poly.entity_id
_entity_poly.type
_entity_poly.pdbx_seq_one_letter_code
_entity_poly.pdbx_strand_id
1 'polypeptide(L)'
;LSLRLGEENYRFHDHDKLAHYANAAADIEFNFPFGFKELEGIHSRTDFDLKAHEAHSGKKLQFFDHELNESYVPYVVETSIGLDRMFLAVFSKALEEEELENGSTRTVLKIPAVIAPFKAAVFPLLKKDGLPEIAQKIVDDLKWDFNVDYDEKDAVGRRYRRQDAAGTPFCITVDHDTKDDNAVTVRDRDTMEQVRLPIEKLNQFLHEKVDFKHWMG
;
A
#
# COMPACT_ATOMS: atom_id res chain seq x y z
N LEU A 1 12.25 1.06 6.72
CA LEU A 1 11.59 1.04 5.38
C LEU A 1 10.10 1.36 5.49
N SER A 2 9.55 2.23 4.61
CA SER A 2 8.17 2.75 4.71
C SER A 2 7.06 1.71 4.53
N LEU A 3 7.24 0.71 3.67
CA LEU A 3 6.23 -0.33 3.43
C LEU A 3 6.28 -1.50 4.43
N ARG A 4 7.17 -1.43 5.43
CA ARG A 4 7.30 -2.42 6.51
C ARG A 4 7.49 -3.86 6.02
N LEU A 5 8.19 -4.05 4.90
CA LEU A 5 8.44 -5.36 4.29
C LEU A 5 9.63 -6.14 4.93
N GLY A 6 10.20 -5.63 6.02
CA GLY A 6 11.36 -6.21 6.72
C GLY A 6 12.68 -5.94 6.01
N GLU A 7 13.63 -5.29 6.70
CA GLU A 7 14.94 -4.95 6.13
C GLU A 7 15.77 -6.19 5.77
N GLU A 8 15.56 -7.28 6.51
CA GLU A 8 16.19 -8.58 6.28
C GLU A 8 15.81 -9.23 4.94
N ASN A 9 14.74 -8.73 4.29
CA ASN A 9 14.30 -9.23 3.01
C ASN A 9 14.97 -8.53 1.83
N TYR A 10 15.85 -7.57 2.08
CA TYR A 10 16.56 -6.83 1.04
C TYR A 10 18.05 -7.15 1.06
N ARG A 11 18.66 -7.17 -0.13
CA ARG A 11 20.12 -7.16 -0.27
C ARG A 11 20.52 -6.45 -1.55
N PHE A 12 21.73 -5.92 -1.57
CA PHE A 12 22.34 -5.41 -2.79
C PHE A 12 23.11 -6.51 -3.51
N HIS A 13 23.06 -6.50 -4.83
CA HIS A 13 23.81 -7.38 -5.71
C HIS A 13 24.48 -6.53 -6.79
N ASP A 14 25.79 -6.36 -6.68
CA ASP A 14 26.58 -5.62 -7.66
C ASP A 14 26.80 -6.45 -8.93
N HIS A 15 26.69 -5.81 -10.10
CA HIS A 15 26.90 -6.50 -11.38
C HIS A 15 28.39 -6.55 -11.74
N ASP A 16 28.93 -7.76 -11.87
CA ASP A 16 30.29 -7.98 -12.40
C ASP A 16 30.39 -7.68 -13.92
N LYS A 17 29.27 -7.82 -14.65
CA LYS A 17 29.20 -7.58 -16.09
C LYS A 17 28.22 -6.46 -16.38
N LEU A 18 28.78 -5.28 -16.63
CA LEU A 18 28.01 -4.08 -16.93
C LEU A 18 27.44 -4.12 -18.35
N ALA A 19 26.25 -3.54 -18.51
CA ALA A 19 25.73 -3.21 -19.83
C ALA A 19 26.66 -2.19 -20.52
N HIS A 20 26.70 -2.18 -21.85
CA HIS A 20 27.61 -1.33 -22.64
C HIS A 20 27.43 0.19 -22.40
N TYR A 21 26.29 0.59 -21.85
CA TYR A 21 25.95 1.97 -21.52
C TYR A 21 26.21 2.33 -20.05
N ALA A 22 26.55 1.37 -19.19
CA ALA A 22 26.68 1.58 -17.76
C ALA A 22 28.14 1.51 -17.29
N ASN A 23 28.53 2.39 -16.36
CA ASN A 23 29.83 2.33 -15.68
C ASN A 23 29.74 1.79 -14.24
N ALA A 24 28.53 1.68 -13.70
CA ALA A 24 28.22 0.97 -12.45
C ALA A 24 26.77 0.50 -12.50
N ALA A 25 26.50 -0.67 -11.93
CA ALA A 25 25.15 -1.21 -11.81
C ALA A 25 25.03 -2.10 -10.56
N ALA A 26 23.94 -1.94 -9.83
CA ALA A 26 23.60 -2.75 -8.66
C ALA A 26 22.09 -3.00 -8.63
N ASP A 27 21.71 -4.23 -8.30
CA ASP A 27 20.32 -4.58 -8.06
C ASP A 27 20.02 -4.57 -6.58
N ILE A 28 18.86 -4.03 -6.21
CA ILE A 28 18.20 -4.33 -4.94
C ILE A 28 17.40 -5.61 -5.18
N GLU A 29 17.82 -6.70 -4.56
CA GLU A 29 17.09 -7.96 -4.56
C GLU A 29 16.19 -8.07 -3.34
N PHE A 30 15.03 -8.68 -3.52
CA PHE A 30 14.06 -8.97 -2.48
C PHE A 30 13.89 -10.48 -2.27
N ASN A 31 13.73 -10.91 -1.02
CA ASN A 31 13.50 -12.30 -0.65
C ASN A 31 12.03 -12.70 -0.83
N PHE A 32 11.68 -13.15 -2.03
CA PHE A 32 10.36 -13.70 -2.34
C PHE A 32 10.19 -15.12 -1.77
N PRO A 33 8.97 -15.70 -1.79
CA PRO A 33 8.76 -17.09 -1.39
C PRO A 33 9.59 -18.11 -2.19
N PHE A 34 10.08 -17.74 -3.37
CA PHE A 34 10.97 -18.53 -4.23
C PHE A 34 12.44 -18.06 -4.19
N GLY A 35 12.81 -17.29 -3.16
CA GLY A 35 14.16 -16.80 -2.91
C GLY A 35 14.44 -15.40 -3.45
N PHE A 36 15.68 -14.96 -3.30
CA PHE A 36 16.12 -13.64 -3.74
C PHE A 36 16.03 -13.47 -5.26
N LYS A 37 15.35 -12.40 -5.67
CA LYS A 37 15.29 -11.91 -7.05
C LYS A 37 15.33 -10.40 -7.06
N GLU A 38 15.84 -9.83 -8.14
CA GLU A 38 15.84 -8.40 -8.42
C GLU A 38 14.44 -7.79 -8.24
N LEU A 39 14.35 -6.71 -7.48
CA LEU A 39 13.15 -5.88 -7.32
C LEU A 39 13.32 -4.52 -8.02
N GLU A 40 14.49 -3.91 -7.86
CA GLU A 40 14.86 -2.63 -8.45
C GLU A 40 16.31 -2.68 -8.94
N GLY A 41 16.56 -2.18 -10.14
CA GLY A 41 17.91 -2.02 -10.71
C GLY A 41 18.36 -0.57 -10.64
N ILE A 42 19.59 -0.34 -10.20
CA ILE A 42 20.22 0.98 -10.11
C ILE A 42 21.40 1.01 -11.08
N HIS A 43 21.32 1.86 -12.10
CA HIS A 43 22.30 1.92 -13.18
C HIS A 43 22.86 3.33 -13.34
N SER A 44 24.18 3.48 -13.26
CA SER A 44 24.86 4.69 -13.71
C SER A 44 25.17 4.56 -15.19
N ARG A 45 24.37 5.24 -16.01
CA ARG A 45 24.40 5.18 -17.48
C ARG A 45 25.30 6.24 -18.12
N THR A 46 26.00 7.01 -17.30
CA THR A 46 26.84 8.13 -17.73
C THR A 46 26.06 9.08 -18.66
N ASP A 47 26.69 9.62 -19.69
CA ASP A 47 26.06 10.48 -20.69
C ASP A 47 25.64 9.73 -21.97
N PHE A 48 25.65 8.40 -21.95
CA PHE A 48 25.42 7.55 -23.12
C PHE A 48 24.10 7.87 -23.83
N ASP A 49 22.99 7.86 -23.10
CA ASP A 49 21.64 8.00 -23.68
C ASP A 49 21.45 9.38 -24.33
N LEU A 50 21.86 10.43 -23.61
CA LEU A 50 21.71 11.81 -24.08
C LEU A 50 22.61 12.10 -25.28
N LYS A 51 23.86 11.59 -25.29
CA LYS A 51 24.75 11.71 -26.46
C LYS A 51 24.18 11.01 -27.69
N ALA A 52 23.61 9.81 -27.52
CA ALA A 52 22.98 9.09 -28.61
C ALA A 52 21.78 9.86 -29.17
N HIS A 53 20.90 10.38 -28.30
CA HIS A 53 19.76 11.19 -28.71
C HIS A 53 20.17 12.51 -29.39
N GLU A 54 21.20 13.20 -28.90
CA GLU A 54 21.75 14.41 -29.52
C GLU A 54 22.26 14.11 -30.95
N ALA A 55 23.03 13.04 -31.12
CA ALA A 55 23.58 12.64 -32.41
C ALA A 55 22.50 12.29 -33.45
N HIS A 56 21.44 11.58 -33.05
CA HIS A 56 20.39 11.14 -33.97
C HIS A 56 19.30 12.20 -34.22
N SER A 57 19.05 13.10 -33.26
CA SER A 57 18.03 14.15 -33.39
C SER A 57 18.56 15.47 -33.95
N GLY A 58 19.87 15.72 -33.84
CA GLY A 58 20.50 17.00 -34.16
C GLY A 58 20.15 18.13 -33.16
N LYS A 59 19.53 17.80 -32.02
CA LYS A 59 19.20 18.76 -30.95
C LYS A 59 20.22 18.64 -29.83
N LYS A 60 20.76 19.78 -29.38
CA LYS A 60 21.68 19.82 -28.22
C LYS A 60 20.94 19.48 -26.92
N LEU A 61 21.46 18.51 -26.17
CA LEU A 61 20.98 18.06 -24.87
C LEU A 61 22.06 18.30 -23.79
N GLN A 62 22.58 19.53 -23.75
CA GLN A 62 23.68 19.95 -22.89
C GLN A 62 23.18 20.92 -21.81
N PHE A 63 23.74 20.81 -20.61
CA PHE A 63 23.57 21.77 -19.52
C PHE A 63 24.78 22.69 -19.46
N PHE A 64 24.56 23.99 -19.25
CA PHE A 64 25.64 24.95 -18.96
C PHE A 64 25.73 25.16 -17.46
N ASP A 65 26.84 24.75 -16.88
CA ASP A 65 27.11 24.92 -15.47
C ASP A 65 27.83 26.24 -15.24
N HIS A 66 27.22 27.14 -14.46
CA HIS A 66 27.77 28.46 -14.16
C HIS A 66 28.94 28.42 -13.18
N GLU A 67 29.05 27.39 -12.34
CA GLU A 67 30.15 27.22 -11.38
C GLU A 67 31.40 26.69 -12.10
N LEU A 68 31.21 25.75 -13.03
CA LEU A 68 32.29 25.19 -13.85
C LEU A 68 32.59 26.04 -15.09
N ASN A 69 31.67 26.93 -15.48
CA ASN A 69 31.73 27.76 -16.68
C ASN A 69 31.94 26.94 -17.97
N GLU A 70 31.27 25.79 -18.07
CA GLU A 70 31.34 24.88 -19.20
C GLU A 70 29.99 24.24 -19.54
N SER A 71 29.85 23.74 -20.77
CA SER A 71 28.70 22.93 -21.18
C SER A 71 29.07 21.45 -21.18
N TYR A 72 28.25 20.61 -20.57
CA TYR A 72 28.42 19.15 -20.60
C TYR A 72 27.09 18.44 -20.83
N VAL A 73 27.17 17.19 -21.28
CA VAL A 73 26.03 16.28 -21.33
C VAL A 73 25.91 15.62 -19.96
N PRO A 74 24.80 15.81 -19.23
CA PRO A 74 24.70 15.33 -17.86
C PRO A 74 24.68 13.81 -17.79
N TYR A 75 25.19 13.28 -16.68
CA TYR A 75 25.13 11.84 -16.41
C TYR A 75 23.75 11.45 -15.91
N VAL A 76 23.30 10.27 -16.32
CA VAL A 76 22.02 9.68 -15.92
C VAL A 76 22.27 8.55 -14.94
N VAL A 77 21.66 8.67 -13.75
CA VAL A 77 21.49 7.56 -12.82
C VAL A 77 20.04 7.12 -12.92
N GLU A 78 19.84 5.89 -13.39
CA GLU A 78 18.52 5.28 -13.56
C GLU A 78 18.22 4.38 -12.36
N THR A 79 17.07 4.62 -11.74
CA THR A 79 16.43 3.70 -10.79
C THR A 79 15.21 3.09 -11.47
N SER A 80 15.24 1.80 -11.74
CA SER A 80 14.17 1.10 -12.43
C SER A 80 13.56 0.04 -11.53
N ILE A 81 12.28 0.23 -11.17
CA ILE A 81 11.53 -0.70 -10.32
C ILE A 81 10.39 -1.36 -11.12
N GLY A 82 10.25 -2.67 -10.98
CA GLY A 82 9.14 -3.42 -11.59
C GLY A 82 7.88 -3.34 -10.75
N LEU A 83 6.82 -2.69 -11.25
CA LEU A 83 5.54 -2.56 -10.53
C LEU A 83 4.96 -3.93 -10.11
N ASP A 84 4.96 -4.90 -11.03
CA ASP A 84 4.45 -6.25 -10.76
C ASP A 84 5.25 -6.96 -9.66
N ARG A 85 6.59 -6.79 -9.67
CA ARG A 85 7.47 -7.35 -8.63
C ARG A 85 7.27 -6.65 -7.29
N MET A 86 7.04 -5.33 -7.30
CA MET A 86 6.71 -4.57 -6.10
C MET A 86 5.38 -5.03 -5.50
N PHE A 87 4.35 -5.21 -6.34
CA PHE A 87 3.07 -5.78 -5.91
C PHE A 87 3.26 -7.17 -5.30
N LEU A 88 4.00 -8.05 -5.97
CA LEU A 88 4.27 -9.40 -5.47
C LEU A 88 5.06 -9.38 -4.15
N ALA A 89 6.02 -8.47 -3.99
CA ALA A 89 6.80 -8.31 -2.77
C ALA A 89 5.90 -7.91 -1.59
N VAL A 90 5.03 -6.92 -1.78
CA VAL A 90 4.02 -6.52 -0.79
C VAL A 90 3.09 -7.68 -0.47
N PHE A 91 2.52 -8.30 -1.50
CA PHE A 91 1.50 -9.33 -1.32
C PHE A 91 2.04 -10.57 -0.60
N SER A 92 3.22 -11.05 -1.02
CA SER A 92 3.85 -12.24 -0.44
C SER A 92 4.31 -12.06 1.01
N LYS A 93 4.59 -10.82 1.44
CA LYS A 93 4.88 -10.53 2.84
C LYS A 93 3.66 -10.21 3.68
N ALA A 94 2.63 -9.64 3.09
CA ALA A 94 1.42 -9.27 3.80
C ALA A 94 0.47 -10.45 4.03
N LEU A 95 0.46 -11.45 3.16
CA LEU A 95 -0.47 -12.58 3.25
C LEU A 95 -0.03 -13.56 4.35
N GLU A 96 -0.86 -13.71 5.38
CA GLU A 96 -0.61 -14.58 6.52
C GLU A 96 -1.80 -15.51 6.79
N GLU A 97 -1.50 -16.71 7.27
CA GLU A 97 -2.47 -17.58 7.95
C GLU A 97 -2.19 -17.53 9.45
N GLU A 98 -3.19 -17.10 10.22
CA GLU A 98 -3.09 -16.97 11.67
C GLU A 98 -3.98 -18.00 12.37
N GLU A 99 -3.43 -18.64 13.41
CA GLU A 99 -4.22 -19.44 14.35
C GLU A 99 -4.78 -18.52 15.44
N LEU A 100 -6.09 -18.59 15.66
CA LEU A 100 -6.80 -17.82 16.68
C LEU A 100 -6.89 -18.60 17.98
N GLU A 101 -7.08 -17.90 19.11
CA GLU A 101 -7.19 -18.49 20.45
C GLU A 101 -8.25 -19.59 20.57
N ASN A 102 -9.28 -19.55 19.73
CA ASN A 102 -10.35 -20.55 19.70
C ASN A 102 -10.01 -21.81 18.87
N GLY A 103 -8.76 -21.95 18.39
CA GLY A 103 -8.29 -23.05 17.55
C GLY A 103 -8.75 -22.99 16.09
N SER A 104 -9.40 -21.90 15.66
CA SER A 104 -9.72 -21.68 14.25
C SER A 104 -8.62 -20.89 13.56
N THR A 105 -8.43 -21.09 12.25
CA THR A 105 -7.47 -20.30 11.46
C THR A 105 -8.16 -19.18 10.71
N ARG A 106 -7.46 -18.09 10.42
CA ARG A 106 -7.88 -17.03 9.48
C ARG A 106 -6.79 -16.72 8.46
N THR A 107 -7.21 -16.47 7.23
CA THR A 107 -6.36 -15.82 6.23
C THR A 107 -6.52 -14.32 6.36
N VAL A 108 -5.41 -13.59 6.46
CA VAL A 108 -5.38 -12.14 6.56
C VAL A 108 -4.33 -11.58 5.59
N LEU A 109 -4.69 -10.53 4.86
CA LEU A 109 -3.76 -9.78 4.03
C LEU A 109 -3.38 -8.50 4.77
N LYS A 110 -2.27 -8.51 5.50
CA LYS A 110 -1.73 -7.38 6.27
C LYS A 110 -1.08 -6.30 5.39
N ILE A 111 -1.73 -5.97 4.28
CA ILE A 111 -1.24 -4.94 3.36
C ILE A 111 -1.19 -3.59 4.09
N PRO A 112 -0.13 -2.78 3.93
CA PRO A 112 -0.07 -1.47 4.56
C PRO A 112 -1.31 -0.63 4.26
N ALA A 113 -1.90 -0.02 5.29
CA ALA A 113 -3.19 0.66 5.19
C ALA A 113 -3.23 1.74 4.10
N VAL A 114 -2.09 2.43 3.87
CA VAL A 114 -1.91 3.43 2.81
C VAL A 114 -2.13 2.91 1.39
N ILE A 115 -1.85 1.63 1.13
CA ILE A 115 -2.01 1.00 -0.19
C ILE A 115 -3.10 -0.08 -0.20
N ALA A 116 -3.84 -0.27 0.89
CA ALA A 116 -5.01 -1.14 0.91
C ALA A 116 -6.06 -0.68 -0.13
N PRO A 117 -6.65 -1.59 -0.93
CA PRO A 117 -7.61 -1.24 -1.98
C PRO A 117 -8.86 -0.53 -1.44
N PHE A 118 -9.39 -1.05 -0.33
CA PHE A 118 -10.43 -0.43 0.48
C PHE A 118 -9.84 -0.03 1.83
N LYS A 119 -10.18 1.17 2.30
CA LYS A 119 -9.71 1.69 3.59
C LYS A 119 -10.63 1.27 4.72
N ALA A 120 -11.91 1.16 4.43
CA ALA A 120 -12.92 0.71 5.36
C ALA A 120 -13.97 -0.16 4.67
N ALA A 121 -14.63 -1.02 5.43
CA ALA A 121 -15.84 -1.71 5.03
C ALA A 121 -16.94 -1.44 6.07
N VAL A 122 -18.14 -1.08 5.62
CA VAL A 122 -19.26 -0.73 6.51
C VAL A 122 -20.34 -1.80 6.46
N PHE A 123 -20.79 -2.23 7.63
CA PHE A 123 -21.66 -3.39 7.83
C PHE A 123 -22.84 -3.05 8.74
N PRO A 124 -24.09 -3.27 8.32
CA PRO A 124 -25.18 -3.36 9.27
C PRO A 124 -25.13 -4.72 9.99
N LEU A 125 -25.31 -4.75 11.30
CA LEU A 125 -25.31 -6.00 12.08
C LEU A 125 -26.40 -6.96 11.55
N LEU A 126 -27.57 -6.41 11.21
CA LEU A 126 -28.70 -7.11 10.60
C LEU A 126 -29.22 -6.36 9.37
N LYS A 127 -29.79 -7.11 8.42
CA LYS A 127 -30.45 -6.58 7.20
C LYS A 127 -31.85 -6.01 7.44
N LYS A 128 -32.07 -5.37 8.58
CA LYS A 128 -33.40 -4.89 8.96
C LYS A 128 -33.28 -3.80 10.02
N ASP A 129 -34.43 -3.34 10.48
CA ASP A 129 -34.54 -2.41 11.59
C ASP A 129 -33.81 -1.09 11.32
N GLY A 130 -33.74 -0.59 10.08
CA GLY A 130 -33.12 0.72 9.82
C GLY A 130 -31.58 0.74 9.89
N LEU A 131 -30.92 -0.38 10.23
CA LEU A 131 -29.45 -0.44 10.31
C LEU A 131 -28.78 -0.31 8.93
N PRO A 132 -29.29 -0.95 7.86
CA PRO A 132 -28.75 -0.76 6.51
C PRO A 132 -28.74 0.70 6.07
N GLU A 133 -29.77 1.47 6.40
CA GLU A 133 -29.92 2.87 6.04
C GLU A 133 -28.87 3.75 6.74
N ILE A 134 -28.60 3.48 8.03
CA ILE A 134 -27.53 4.16 8.78
C ILE A 134 -26.16 3.79 8.20
N ALA A 135 -25.92 2.51 7.92
CA ALA A 135 -24.68 2.03 7.32
C ALA A 135 -24.44 2.66 5.93
N GLN A 136 -25.46 2.74 5.09
CA GLN A 136 -25.37 3.36 3.77
C GLN A 136 -25.07 4.86 3.86
N LYS A 137 -25.66 5.56 4.84
CA LYS A 137 -25.33 6.96 5.09
C LYS A 137 -23.86 7.16 5.46
N ILE A 138 -23.31 6.31 6.33
CA ILE A 138 -21.89 6.33 6.69
C ILE A 138 -21.01 6.11 5.45
N VAL A 139 -21.38 5.17 4.57
CA VAL A 139 -20.67 4.95 3.30
C VAL A 139 -20.73 6.20 2.43
N ASP A 140 -21.90 6.83 2.31
CA ASP A 140 -22.09 8.04 1.49
C ASP A 140 -21.28 9.24 2.00
N ASP A 141 -21.11 9.34 3.31
CA ASP A 141 -20.30 10.38 3.95
C ASP A 141 -18.79 10.11 3.77
N LEU A 142 -18.34 8.85 3.84
CA LEU A 142 -16.92 8.48 3.78
C LEU A 142 -16.37 8.27 2.35
N LYS A 143 -17.20 7.93 1.37
CA LYS A 143 -16.76 7.54 0.01
C LYS A 143 -16.05 8.64 -0.78
N TRP A 144 -16.19 9.90 -0.36
CA TRP A 144 -15.54 11.04 -1.04
C TRP A 144 -14.05 11.14 -0.71
N ASP A 145 -13.67 10.66 0.48
CA ASP A 145 -12.29 10.71 0.97
C ASP A 145 -11.61 9.33 0.87
N PHE A 146 -12.40 8.25 0.90
CA PHE A 146 -11.88 6.89 0.98
C PHE A 146 -12.57 5.92 0.01
N ASN A 147 -11.83 4.90 -0.44
CA ASN A 147 -12.45 3.72 -1.01
C ASN A 147 -13.09 2.91 0.13
N VAL A 148 -14.43 2.86 0.14
CA VAL A 148 -15.21 2.19 1.18
C VAL A 148 -16.06 1.09 0.57
N ASP A 149 -16.01 -0.09 1.16
CA ASP A 149 -16.87 -1.22 0.78
C ASP A 149 -18.15 -1.24 1.64
N TYR A 150 -19.24 -1.77 1.10
CA TYR A 150 -20.49 -1.99 1.82
C TYR A 150 -20.90 -3.45 1.71
N ASP A 151 -21.11 -4.10 2.85
CA ASP A 151 -21.57 -5.49 2.86
C ASP A 151 -22.57 -5.78 3.97
N GLU A 152 -23.69 -6.37 3.57
CA GLU A 152 -24.76 -6.80 4.44
C GLU A 152 -25.02 -8.31 4.37
N LYS A 153 -24.38 -9.03 3.42
CA LYS A 153 -24.58 -10.47 3.22
C LYS A 153 -23.89 -11.27 4.32
N ASP A 154 -24.53 -12.36 4.74
CA ASP A 154 -24.04 -13.25 5.80
C ASP A 154 -23.90 -12.62 7.21
N ALA A 155 -23.62 -13.47 8.19
CA ALA A 155 -23.31 -13.04 9.55
C ALA A 155 -22.04 -12.15 9.57
N VAL A 156 -22.01 -11.17 10.48
CA VAL A 156 -20.92 -10.19 10.61
C VAL A 156 -19.53 -10.84 10.73
N GLY A 157 -19.43 -11.97 11.43
CA GLY A 157 -18.18 -12.72 11.55
C GLY A 157 -17.62 -13.20 10.20
N ARG A 158 -18.48 -13.64 9.27
CA ARG A 158 -18.06 -14.02 7.91
C ARG A 158 -17.63 -12.82 7.08
N ARG A 159 -18.27 -11.67 7.29
CA ARG A 159 -17.91 -10.40 6.64
C ARG A 159 -16.54 -9.92 7.09
N TYR A 160 -16.25 -9.96 8.40
CA TYR A 160 -14.91 -9.71 8.91
C TYR A 160 -13.85 -10.62 8.28
N ARG A 161 -14.10 -11.93 8.19
CA ARG A 161 -13.15 -12.87 7.54
C ARG A 161 -12.89 -12.53 6.07
N ARG A 162 -13.91 -12.09 5.34
CA ARG A 162 -13.76 -11.69 3.94
C ARG A 162 -12.89 -10.44 3.80
N GLN A 163 -13.11 -9.45 4.65
CA GLN A 163 -12.33 -8.21 4.65
C GLN A 163 -10.91 -8.39 5.18
N ASP A 164 -10.71 -9.26 6.18
CA ASP A 164 -9.38 -9.65 6.65
C ASP A 164 -8.57 -10.24 5.48
N ALA A 165 -9.16 -11.17 4.71
CA ALA A 165 -8.51 -11.77 3.54
C ALA A 165 -8.33 -10.79 2.37
N ALA A 166 -9.22 -9.80 2.21
CA ALA A 166 -9.10 -8.74 1.21
C ALA A 166 -8.11 -7.63 1.61
N GLY A 167 -7.70 -7.60 2.88
CA GLY A 167 -6.75 -6.64 3.42
C GLY A 167 -7.34 -5.28 3.77
N THR A 168 -8.66 -5.17 3.94
CA THR A 168 -9.31 -3.93 4.36
C THR A 168 -8.94 -3.60 5.81
N PRO A 169 -8.29 -2.45 6.11
CA PRO A 169 -7.76 -2.14 7.43
C PRO A 169 -8.83 -2.03 8.53
N PHE A 170 -9.98 -1.44 8.21
CA PHE A 170 -11.02 -1.16 9.20
C PHE A 170 -12.38 -1.71 8.77
N CYS A 171 -13.04 -2.42 9.67
CA CYS A 171 -14.43 -2.79 9.49
C CYS A 171 -15.30 -2.01 10.48
N ILE A 172 -16.34 -1.35 9.99
CA ILE A 172 -17.24 -0.49 10.75
C ILE A 172 -18.60 -1.18 10.84
N THR A 173 -19.00 -1.57 12.04
CA THR A 173 -20.28 -2.26 12.27
C THR A 173 -21.29 -1.33 12.92
N VAL A 174 -22.46 -1.26 12.29
CA VAL A 174 -23.65 -0.54 12.75
C VAL A 174 -24.58 -1.54 13.44
N ASP A 175 -24.72 -1.41 14.75
CA ASP A 175 -25.52 -2.28 15.62
C ASP A 175 -26.78 -1.56 16.14
N HIS A 176 -27.57 -2.24 16.97
CA HIS A 176 -28.81 -1.66 17.52
C HIS A 176 -28.54 -0.45 18.41
N ASP A 177 -27.48 -0.50 19.22
CA ASP A 177 -27.08 0.58 20.14
C ASP A 177 -26.73 1.86 19.37
N THR A 178 -26.29 1.73 18.10
CA THR A 178 -25.97 2.87 17.22
C THR A 178 -27.12 3.87 17.10
N LYS A 179 -28.37 3.40 17.19
CA LYS A 179 -29.55 4.28 17.11
C LYS A 179 -29.73 5.15 18.33
N ASP A 180 -29.23 4.70 19.48
CA ASP A 180 -29.39 5.35 20.76
C ASP A 180 -28.18 6.24 21.08
N ASP A 181 -26.96 5.79 20.74
CA ASP A 181 -25.70 6.46 21.10
C ASP A 181 -25.00 7.20 19.93
N ASN A 182 -25.49 7.04 18.69
CA ASN A 182 -24.90 7.60 17.47
C ASN A 182 -23.40 7.26 17.31
N ALA A 183 -23.00 6.08 17.79
CA ALA A 183 -21.66 5.54 17.67
C ALA A 183 -21.68 4.20 16.92
N VAL A 184 -20.53 3.78 16.42
CA VAL A 184 -20.35 2.52 15.70
C VAL A 184 -19.17 1.75 16.29
N THR A 185 -19.12 0.46 16.00
CA THR A 185 -18.00 -0.39 16.40
C THR A 185 -17.00 -0.48 15.26
N VAL A 186 -15.79 0.04 15.46
CA VAL A 186 -14.69 -0.02 14.49
C VAL A 186 -13.74 -1.14 14.91
N ARG A 187 -13.52 -2.10 14.01
CA ARG A 187 -12.59 -3.22 14.18
C ARG A 187 -11.34 -3.01 13.35
N ASP A 188 -10.18 -3.13 13.98
CA ASP A 188 -8.87 -3.13 13.32
C ASP A 188 -8.54 -4.54 12.78
N ARG A 189 -8.07 -4.62 11.54
CA ARG A 189 -7.76 -5.88 10.84
C ARG A 189 -6.66 -6.68 11.52
N ASP A 190 -5.55 -6.01 11.85
CA ASP A 190 -4.31 -6.64 12.28
C ASP A 190 -4.44 -7.13 13.71
N THR A 191 -4.93 -6.25 14.61
CA THR A 191 -5.06 -6.52 16.05
C THR A 191 -6.36 -7.23 16.42
N MET A 192 -7.38 -7.18 15.55
CA MET A 192 -8.75 -7.62 15.83
C MET A 192 -9.48 -6.83 16.92
N GLU A 193 -8.85 -5.80 17.49
CA GLU A 193 -9.44 -4.96 18.52
C GLU A 193 -10.65 -4.20 18.00
N GLN A 194 -11.65 -4.03 18.87
CA GLN A 194 -12.89 -3.31 18.58
C GLN A 194 -13.00 -2.10 19.49
N VAL A 195 -13.26 -0.94 18.89
CA VAL A 195 -13.48 0.32 19.62
C VAL A 195 -14.84 0.90 19.26
N ARG A 196 -15.56 1.41 20.26
CA ARG A 196 -16.81 2.15 20.05
C ARG A 196 -16.46 3.61 19.76
N LEU A 197 -16.83 4.11 18.59
CA LEU A 197 -16.46 5.45 18.12
C LEU A 197 -17.71 6.21 17.65
N PRO A 198 -17.91 7.48 18.07
CA PRO A 198 -18.95 8.34 17.52
C PRO A 198 -18.84 8.44 15.99
N ILE A 199 -19.98 8.37 15.28
CA ILE A 199 -20.00 8.41 13.80
C ILE A 199 -19.30 9.65 13.25
N GLU A 200 -19.48 10.80 13.90
CA GLU A 200 -18.85 12.08 13.54
C GLU A 200 -17.31 12.06 13.56
N LYS A 201 -16.70 11.12 14.30
CA LYS A 201 -15.23 10.99 14.41
C LYS A 201 -14.64 10.01 13.41
N LEU A 202 -15.46 9.27 12.66
CA LEU A 202 -14.98 8.23 11.73
C LEU A 202 -14.05 8.80 10.65
N ASN A 203 -14.44 9.93 10.05
CA ASN A 203 -13.67 10.53 8.97
C ASN A 203 -12.25 10.92 9.44
N GLN A 204 -12.16 11.64 10.57
CA GLN A 204 -10.87 12.00 11.18
C GLN A 204 -10.06 10.75 11.56
N PHE A 205 -10.71 9.77 12.21
CA PHE A 205 -10.05 8.53 12.61
C PHE A 205 -9.43 7.80 11.41
N LEU A 206 -10.14 7.71 10.28
CA LEU A 206 -9.62 7.07 9.08
C LEU A 206 -8.44 7.86 8.50
N HIS A 207 -8.53 9.18 8.36
CA HIS A 207 -7.40 10.00 7.88
C HIS A 207 -6.13 9.82 8.73
N GLU A 208 -6.25 9.79 10.05
CA GLU A 208 -5.11 9.56 10.94
C GLU A 208 -4.45 8.19 10.72
N LYS A 209 -5.24 7.18 10.33
CA LYS A 209 -4.77 5.80 10.21
C LYS A 209 -4.36 5.38 8.79
N VAL A 210 -4.95 5.96 7.75
CA VAL A 210 -4.77 5.50 6.36
C VAL A 210 -4.06 6.50 5.46
N ASP A 211 -3.89 7.75 5.89
CA ASP A 211 -3.24 8.76 5.05
C ASP A 211 -1.73 8.53 4.94
N PHE A 212 -1.22 8.74 3.74
CA PHE A 212 0.20 8.68 3.45
C PHE A 212 1.03 9.64 4.33
N LYS A 213 0.47 10.81 4.65
CA LYS A 213 1.13 11.83 5.50
C LYS A 213 1.48 11.30 6.89
N HIS A 214 0.55 10.60 7.54
CA HIS A 214 0.76 10.05 8.87
C HIS A 214 1.57 8.75 8.84
N TRP A 215 1.55 8.03 7.72
CA TRP A 215 2.29 6.80 7.55
C TRP A 215 3.79 7.02 7.30
N MET A 216 4.15 8.09 6.59
CA MET A 216 5.54 8.42 6.24
C MET A 216 6.24 9.33 7.25
N GLY A 217 5.48 10.02 8.10
CA GLY A 217 6.00 10.88 9.17
C GLY A 217 6.38 10.08 10.41
#